data_AF-A0AAD2G9J6-F1
#
_entry.id   AF-A0AAD2G9J6-F1
#
_cell.length_a   1.000
_cell.length_b   1.000
_cell.length_c   1.000
_cell.angle_alpha   90.00
_cell.angle_beta   90.00
_cell.angle_gamma   90.00
#
_symmetry.space_group_name_H-M   'P 1'
#
loop_
_entity.id
_entity.type
_entity.pdbx_description
1 polymer ?
#
loop_
_entity_poly.entity_id
_entity_poly.type
_entity_poly.pdbx_seq_one_letter_code
_entity_poly.pdbx_strand_id
1 'polypeptide(L)'
;MRVSNILFKSAQNRRHLQSLALSVHFKQPDFGMREYEILSRASGFLLAVDPPDLSNSEGPYGHLGKSERERRLKLHKQDHKYSPAVGPANRELKDLGWLEFAPQEVRPTVHFVCSSHVLAPFLWKDYYPQDWLSKVKQEHCAYSLEVYDTESPGEALGKFALNPYPIHHPEGRDIAFIHLQQEEESLKIMKQLGVKIHNMRDLDSVYNKGDEVAFDGYVVAEQNMADYDELANDVVDETSSTAKNEDARVFFPYQEKGRLAYHTQDRFFAETEKPLPEGLCGGPVLDEDGLVCGIIEGIVDKNHANTQIAGSAAFMPNYMISPFIEYAERFMLQRILPKSLFQKAVTAKTTNSLGGGMTQGNQPNFSQQGNTTAWEEAFDRAVDQLKKNHTQEEVNAILNTIQEERNEVLDILDKEGGDLEEVAARVRRKTMEIREMIHEEYRQGQNADGARNK
;
A
#
# COMPACT_ATOMS: atom_id res chain seq x y z
N MET A 1 -21.21 20.00 -2.18
CA MET A 1 -20.19 20.81 -1.48
C MET A 1 -19.83 21.98 -2.37
N ARG A 2 -19.89 23.22 -1.85
CA ARG A 2 -19.37 24.39 -2.57
C ARG A 2 -17.86 24.43 -2.32
N VAL A 3 -17.06 24.33 -3.39
CA VAL A 3 -15.62 24.57 -3.32
C VAL A 3 -15.44 26.06 -3.05
N SER A 4 -15.19 26.42 -1.79
CA SER A 4 -14.87 27.79 -1.39
C SER A 4 -13.60 28.23 -2.12
N ASN A 5 -13.57 29.47 -2.63
CA ASN A 5 -12.38 30.06 -3.26
C ASN A 5 -11.24 30.12 -2.24
N ILE A 6 -10.36 29.11 -2.26
CA ILE A 6 -9.14 29.07 -1.46
C ILE A 6 -8.22 30.19 -1.97
N LEU A 7 -8.10 31.27 -1.18
CA LEU A 7 -7.15 32.34 -1.42
C LEU A 7 -5.74 31.78 -1.21
N PHE A 8 -5.06 31.48 -2.32
CA PHE A 8 -3.65 31.06 -2.33
C PHE A 8 -2.74 32.20 -1.83
N LYS A 9 -2.51 32.28 -0.52
CA LYS A 9 -1.39 33.05 0.05
C LYS A 9 -0.07 32.46 -0.47
N SER A 10 0.92 33.32 -0.68
CA SER A 10 2.14 33.11 -1.48
C SER A 10 2.85 31.78 -1.19
N ALA A 11 3.04 30.98 -2.24
CA ALA A 11 3.50 29.59 -2.22
C ALA A 11 4.99 29.35 -1.87
N GLN A 12 5.71 30.31 -1.30
CA GLN A 12 7.18 30.26 -1.25
C GLN A 12 7.81 29.52 -0.04
N ASN A 13 7.02 29.09 0.95
CA ASN A 13 7.49 28.28 2.09
C ASN A 13 6.53 27.13 2.41
N ARG A 14 5.99 26.44 1.40
CA ARG A 14 5.12 25.27 1.66
C ARG A 14 5.97 24.14 2.23
N ARG A 15 5.88 23.94 3.55
CA ARG A 15 6.37 22.72 4.20
C ARG A 15 5.67 21.52 3.55
N HIS A 16 6.43 20.46 3.28
CA HIS A 16 5.87 19.22 2.80
C HIS A 16 5.14 18.55 3.96
N LEU A 17 3.82 18.39 3.83
CA LEU A 17 3.00 17.70 4.83
C LEU A 17 3.20 16.20 4.65
N GLN A 18 3.82 15.56 5.64
CA GLN A 18 4.17 14.14 5.58
C GLN A 18 3.00 13.26 6.06
N SER A 19 2.24 13.70 7.06
CA SER A 19 1.04 13.02 7.53
C SER A 19 -0.24 13.79 7.22
N LEU A 20 -1.35 13.06 7.29
CA LEU A 20 -2.71 13.57 7.20
C LEU A 20 -3.49 13.24 8.47
N ALA A 21 -4.41 14.13 8.83
CA ALA A 21 -5.32 13.91 9.93
C ALA A 21 -6.47 13.01 9.46
N LEU A 22 -6.71 11.91 10.17
CA LEU A 22 -7.82 11.01 9.94
C LEU A 22 -8.93 11.31 10.94
N SER A 23 -10.14 11.53 10.43
CA SER A 23 -11.35 11.64 11.25
C SER A 23 -12.34 10.54 10.85
N VAL A 24 -12.72 9.70 11.82
CA VAL A 24 -13.78 8.70 11.66
C VAL A 24 -15.02 9.22 12.35
N HIS A 25 -16.11 9.28 11.59
CA HIS A 25 -17.42 9.67 12.10
C HIS A 25 -18.33 8.46 12.08
N PHE A 26 -19.30 8.40 12.99
CA PHE A 26 -20.31 7.36 12.98
C PHE A 26 -21.70 7.93 13.19
N LYS A 27 -22.70 7.21 12.67
CA LYS A 27 -24.11 7.54 12.85
C LYS A 27 -24.92 6.26 13.00
N GLN A 28 -25.67 6.17 14.10
CA GLN A 28 -26.54 5.04 14.38
C GLN A 28 -27.99 5.51 14.62
N PRO A 29 -28.81 5.60 13.54
CA PRO A 29 -30.19 6.10 13.64
C PRO A 29 -31.07 5.29 14.60
N ASP A 30 -30.80 3.99 14.76
CA ASP A 30 -31.56 3.10 15.65
C ASP A 30 -31.43 3.47 17.14
N PHE A 31 -30.39 4.23 17.51
CA PHE A 31 -30.24 4.81 18.86
C PHE A 31 -30.67 6.28 18.94
N GLY A 32 -31.37 6.78 17.92
CA GLY A 32 -31.87 8.15 17.87
C GLY A 32 -30.83 9.18 17.42
N MET A 33 -29.64 8.76 16.95
CA MET A 33 -28.64 9.68 16.39
C MET A 33 -29.17 10.32 15.10
N ARG A 34 -29.23 11.66 15.09
CA ARG A 34 -29.67 12.43 13.92
C ARG A 34 -28.51 12.85 13.02
N GLU A 35 -27.35 13.03 13.61
CA GLU A 35 -26.15 13.55 12.97
C GLU A 35 -24.99 12.56 13.14
N TYR A 36 -23.92 12.80 12.38
CA TYR A 36 -22.68 12.06 12.53
C TYR A 36 -21.91 12.63 13.72
N GLU A 37 -21.43 11.75 14.59
CA GLU A 37 -20.57 12.09 15.70
C GLU A 37 -19.15 11.58 15.44
N ILE A 38 -18.15 12.17 16.09
CA ILE A 38 -16.76 11.72 15.97
C ILE A 38 -16.60 10.42 16.75
N LEU A 39 -16.18 9.37 16.05
CA LEU A 39 -15.88 8.06 16.65
C LEU A 39 -14.43 8.01 17.11
N SER A 40 -13.51 8.49 16.27
CA SER A 40 -12.07 8.46 16.53
C SER A 40 -11.32 9.45 15.63
N ARG A 41 -10.10 9.79 16.05
CA ARG A 41 -9.18 10.68 15.34
C ARG A 41 -7.77 10.14 15.47
N ALA A 42 -6.97 10.21 14.40
CA ALA A 42 -5.56 9.87 14.47
C ALA A 42 -4.77 10.41 13.27
N SER A 43 -3.57 9.88 13.09
CA SER A 43 -2.68 10.18 11.99
C SER A 43 -2.70 9.07 10.94
N GLY A 44 -2.27 9.40 9.73
CA GLY A 44 -1.97 8.44 8.68
C GLY A 44 -1.23 9.10 7.54
N PHE A 45 -0.91 8.33 6.51
CA PHE A 45 -0.11 8.83 5.39
C PHE A 45 -0.48 8.17 4.07
N LEU A 46 -0.15 8.85 2.97
CA LEU A 46 -0.29 8.30 1.64
C LEU A 46 0.97 7.54 1.26
N LEU A 47 0.79 6.26 0.92
CA LEU A 47 1.82 5.37 0.42
C LEU A 47 1.57 5.10 -1.06
N ALA A 48 2.58 5.29 -1.91
CA ALA A 48 2.49 4.99 -3.32
C ALA A 48 2.35 3.48 -3.56
N VAL A 49 1.50 3.11 -4.53
CA VAL A 49 1.40 1.74 -5.04
C VAL A 49 2.55 1.43 -6.01
N ASP A 50 2.90 2.43 -6.83
CA ASP A 50 3.98 2.32 -7.80
C ASP A 50 5.31 2.74 -7.17
N PRO A 51 6.45 2.15 -7.58
CA PRO A 51 7.75 2.61 -7.12
C PRO A 51 7.98 4.09 -7.49
N PRO A 52 8.91 4.78 -6.80
CA PRO A 52 9.25 6.15 -7.15
C PRO A 52 9.72 6.23 -8.61
N ASP A 53 9.17 7.19 -9.36
CA ASP A 53 9.60 7.42 -10.74
C ASP A 53 11.04 7.98 -10.72
N LEU A 54 12.03 7.09 -10.89
CA LEU A 54 13.46 7.43 -10.93
C LEU A 54 13.79 8.46 -12.02
N SER A 55 12.88 8.69 -12.97
CA SER A 55 13.08 9.68 -14.04
C SER A 55 12.94 11.13 -13.59
N ASN A 56 12.48 11.38 -12.36
CA ASN A 56 12.40 12.74 -11.78
C ASN A 56 13.66 13.15 -11.00
N SER A 57 14.81 12.52 -11.21
CA SER A 57 16.07 13.10 -10.72
C SER A 57 16.23 14.50 -11.33
N GLU A 58 16.00 15.54 -10.52
CA GLU A 58 16.16 16.96 -10.85
C GLU A 58 17.64 17.33 -11.00
N GLY A 59 18.40 16.53 -11.75
CA GLY A 59 19.66 16.97 -12.28
C GLY A 59 19.45 18.18 -13.18
N PRO A 60 20.51 18.98 -13.45
CA PRO A 60 20.43 20.20 -14.28
C PRO A 60 19.85 19.97 -15.69
N TYR A 61 19.73 18.70 -16.11
CA TYR A 61 19.18 18.27 -17.39
C TYR A 61 17.83 17.54 -17.30
N GLY A 62 17.14 17.52 -16.14
CA GLY A 62 15.84 16.86 -15.99
C GLY A 62 14.76 17.38 -16.96
N HIS A 63 14.91 18.64 -17.40
CA HIS A 63 14.07 19.24 -18.45
C HIS A 63 14.29 18.61 -19.84
N LEU A 64 15.48 18.08 -20.15
CA LEU A 64 15.75 17.35 -21.38
C LEU A 64 15.08 15.97 -21.34
N GLY A 65 15.12 15.27 -20.20
CA GLY A 65 14.38 14.01 -20.01
C GLY A 65 12.86 14.18 -20.11
N LYS A 66 12.30 15.23 -19.49
CA LYS A 66 10.88 15.62 -19.68
C LYS A 66 10.57 15.98 -21.12
N SER A 67 11.41 16.77 -21.79
CA SER A 67 11.20 17.16 -23.18
C SER A 67 11.31 15.97 -24.14
N GLU A 68 12.19 15.01 -23.88
CA GLU A 68 12.35 13.81 -24.69
C GLU A 68 11.21 12.81 -24.47
N ARG A 69 10.75 12.65 -23.22
CA ARG A 69 9.55 11.87 -22.88
C ARG A 69 8.29 12.52 -23.46
N GLU A 70 8.13 13.83 -23.37
CA GLU A 70 7.03 14.56 -24.01
C GLU A 70 7.11 14.48 -25.54
N ARG A 71 8.31 14.49 -26.12
CA ARG A 71 8.51 14.33 -27.56
C ARG A 71 8.20 12.89 -27.99
N ARG A 72 8.59 11.86 -27.22
CA ARG A 72 8.17 10.47 -27.43
C ARG A 72 6.66 10.30 -27.25
N LEU A 73 6.06 10.90 -26.23
CA LEU A 73 4.61 10.90 -26.00
C LEU A 73 3.86 11.65 -27.10
N LYS A 74 4.39 12.76 -27.63
CA LYS A 74 3.80 13.50 -28.77
C LYS A 74 3.99 12.76 -30.09
N LEU A 75 5.11 12.06 -30.29
CA LEU A 75 5.34 11.14 -31.41
C LEU A 75 4.45 9.89 -31.33
N HIS A 76 4.11 9.43 -30.12
CA HIS A 76 3.19 8.31 -29.89
C HIS A 76 1.72 8.74 -29.74
N LYS A 77 1.40 10.04 -29.70
CA LYS A 77 0.01 10.53 -29.68
C LYS A 77 -0.71 10.39 -31.03
N GLN A 78 -0.03 9.90 -32.08
CA GLN A 78 -0.68 9.53 -33.33
C GLN A 78 -1.25 8.11 -33.35
N ASP A 79 -0.90 7.26 -32.38
CA ASP A 79 -1.53 5.96 -32.16
C ASP A 79 -1.62 5.70 -30.65
N HIS A 80 -2.82 5.74 -30.07
CA HIS A 80 -3.04 5.56 -28.63
C HIS A 80 -2.55 4.18 -28.14
N LYS A 81 -1.26 4.09 -27.77
CA LYS A 81 -0.66 2.96 -27.06
C LYS A 81 -0.04 3.43 -25.74
N TYR A 82 -0.67 2.91 -24.69
CA TYR A 82 -0.23 2.65 -23.31
C TYR A 82 1.14 3.23 -22.86
N SER A 83 1.15 3.90 -21.71
CA SER A 83 2.37 4.05 -20.89
C SER A 83 2.64 2.68 -20.23
N PRO A 84 3.71 1.94 -20.56
CA PRO A 84 4.05 0.72 -19.81
C PRO A 84 4.15 1.04 -18.31
N ALA A 85 4.02 0.03 -17.44
CA ALA A 85 4.39 0.19 -16.03
C ALA A 85 5.88 0.60 -16.00
N VAL A 86 6.15 1.90 -15.93
CA VAL A 86 7.51 2.46 -16.03
C VAL A 86 8.14 2.35 -14.66
N GLY A 87 8.39 1.11 -14.23
CA GLY A 87 9.33 0.86 -13.14
C GLY A 87 10.77 1.09 -13.62
N PRO A 88 11.74 1.15 -12.68
CA PRO A 88 13.17 1.08 -12.98
C PRO A 88 13.45 0.01 -14.05
N ALA A 89 14.31 0.31 -15.03
CA ALA A 89 14.56 -0.54 -16.22
C ALA A 89 15.09 -1.97 -15.91
N ASN A 90 15.33 -2.29 -14.64
CA ASN A 90 15.91 -3.54 -14.16
C ASN A 90 14.98 -4.36 -13.25
N ARG A 91 13.69 -4.01 -13.12
CA ARG A 91 12.76 -4.83 -12.31
C ARG A 91 12.28 -6.05 -13.08
N GLU A 92 12.37 -7.21 -12.45
CA GLU A 92 11.80 -8.45 -12.96
C GLU A 92 10.28 -8.49 -12.71
N LEU A 93 9.55 -9.38 -13.39
CA LEU A 93 8.09 -9.50 -13.22
C LEU A 93 7.70 -9.88 -11.79
N LYS A 94 8.56 -10.67 -11.13
CA LYS A 94 8.38 -11.07 -9.73
C LYS A 94 8.50 -9.89 -8.75
N ASP A 95 9.24 -8.84 -9.14
CA ASP A 95 9.51 -7.68 -8.29
C ASP A 95 8.39 -6.64 -8.35
N LEU A 96 7.43 -6.79 -9.28
CA LEU A 96 6.29 -5.89 -9.43
C LEU A 96 5.30 -6.06 -8.26
N GLY A 97 4.79 -4.94 -7.77
CA GLY A 97 3.60 -4.88 -6.91
C GLY A 97 2.41 -5.58 -7.59
N TRP A 98 1.48 -6.11 -6.80
CA TRP A 98 0.36 -6.85 -7.40
C TRP A 98 -0.52 -5.93 -8.23
N LEU A 99 -0.76 -4.71 -7.74
CA LEU A 99 -1.55 -3.73 -8.48
C LEU A 99 -0.85 -3.21 -9.75
N GLU A 100 0.48 -3.30 -9.87
CA GLU A 100 1.20 -2.89 -11.09
C GLU A 100 0.85 -3.72 -12.34
N PHE A 101 0.24 -4.90 -12.16
CA PHE A 101 -0.28 -5.72 -13.25
C PHE A 101 -1.60 -5.20 -13.85
N ALA A 102 -2.27 -4.25 -13.18
CA ALA A 102 -3.47 -3.59 -13.67
C ALA A 102 -3.17 -2.18 -14.20
N PRO A 103 -3.93 -1.70 -15.21
CA PRO A 103 -3.88 -0.30 -15.64
C PRO A 103 -4.13 0.67 -14.48
N GLN A 104 -3.43 1.81 -14.49
CA GLN A 104 -3.58 2.85 -13.46
C GLN A 104 -5.02 3.39 -13.38
N GLU A 105 -5.77 3.33 -14.48
CA GLU A 105 -7.15 3.82 -14.57
C GLU A 105 -8.17 2.96 -13.81
N VAL A 106 -7.81 1.73 -13.43
CA VAL A 106 -8.72 0.77 -12.80
C VAL A 106 -8.24 0.30 -11.42
N ARG A 107 -7.21 0.93 -10.88
CA ARG A 107 -6.62 0.60 -9.58
C ARG A 107 -6.33 1.88 -8.80
N PRO A 108 -6.23 1.80 -7.46
CA PRO A 108 -5.69 2.90 -6.69
C PRO A 108 -4.21 3.11 -7.02
N THR A 109 -3.80 4.37 -7.01
CA THR A 109 -2.40 4.81 -7.16
C THR A 109 -1.72 5.04 -5.82
N VAL A 110 -2.51 5.18 -4.75
CA VAL A 110 -2.04 5.33 -3.38
C VAL A 110 -2.87 4.51 -2.39
N HIS A 111 -2.26 4.11 -1.29
CA HIS A 111 -2.93 3.63 -0.09
C HIS A 111 -2.89 4.71 0.98
N PHE A 112 -4.02 5.03 1.61
CA PHE A 112 -3.98 5.75 2.89
C PHE A 112 -3.81 4.73 4.00
N VAL A 113 -2.64 4.72 4.63
CA VAL A 113 -2.25 3.76 5.68
C VAL A 113 -2.42 4.42 7.04
N CYS A 114 -3.02 3.68 8.00
CA CYS A 114 -3.24 4.14 9.36
C CYS A 114 -3.48 2.96 10.33
N SER A 115 -3.66 3.25 11.62
CA SER A 115 -4.00 2.25 12.63
C SER A 115 -5.41 1.67 12.44
N SER A 116 -5.53 0.37 12.64
CA SER A 116 -6.79 -0.38 12.54
C SER A 116 -7.74 -0.03 13.66
N HIS A 117 -7.23 0.15 14.89
CA HIS A 117 -8.03 0.50 16.05
C HIS A 117 -8.67 1.88 15.93
N VAL A 118 -8.08 2.78 15.15
CA VAL A 118 -8.66 4.08 14.87
C VAL A 118 -9.78 3.94 13.85
N LEU A 119 -9.55 3.23 12.74
CA LEU A 119 -10.58 3.07 11.69
C LEU A 119 -11.81 2.30 12.17
N ALA A 120 -11.64 1.35 13.08
CA ALA A 120 -12.71 0.52 13.58
C ALA A 120 -12.54 0.21 15.08
N PRO A 121 -12.74 1.18 15.99
CA PRO A 121 -12.57 0.99 17.43
C PRO A 121 -13.40 -0.18 17.99
N PHE A 122 -14.57 -0.44 17.39
CA PHE A 122 -15.46 -1.53 17.72
C PHE A 122 -14.89 -2.95 17.47
N LEU A 123 -13.78 -3.08 16.72
CA LEU A 123 -13.06 -4.35 16.55
C LEU A 123 -12.01 -4.58 17.65
N TRP A 124 -11.69 -3.56 18.45
CA TRP A 124 -10.56 -3.53 19.39
C TRP A 124 -11.04 -3.44 20.84
N LYS A 125 -11.79 -4.46 21.29
CA LYS A 125 -12.48 -4.45 22.60
C LYS A 125 -11.54 -4.33 23.81
N ASP A 126 -10.33 -4.86 23.70
CA ASP A 126 -9.33 -4.76 24.76
C ASP A 126 -8.80 -3.33 24.90
N TYR A 127 -8.82 -2.56 23.81
CA TYR A 127 -8.44 -1.16 23.77
C TYR A 127 -9.61 -0.23 24.11
N TYR A 128 -10.81 -0.60 23.67
CA TYR A 128 -12.03 0.17 23.82
C TYR A 128 -13.13 -0.68 24.48
N PRO A 129 -13.16 -0.75 25.82
CA PRO A 129 -14.05 -1.64 26.56
C PRO A 129 -15.50 -1.12 26.66
N GLN A 130 -15.84 -0.02 25.99
CA GLN A 130 -17.15 0.60 26.13
C GLN A 130 -18.24 -0.25 25.45
N ASP A 131 -19.21 -0.73 26.24
CA ASP A 131 -20.28 -1.63 25.76
C ASP A 131 -21.05 -1.10 24.55
N TRP A 132 -21.23 0.22 24.44
CA TRP A 132 -21.97 0.81 23.33
C TRP A 132 -21.24 0.65 21.97
N LEU A 133 -19.91 0.55 21.96
CA LEU A 133 -19.13 0.33 20.74
C LEU A 133 -19.44 -1.02 20.11
N SER A 134 -19.84 -2.02 20.90
CA SER A 134 -20.25 -3.33 20.37
C SER A 134 -21.45 -3.26 19.41
N LYS A 135 -22.17 -2.13 19.41
CA LYS A 135 -23.32 -1.87 18.54
C LYS A 135 -22.94 -1.07 17.30
N VAL A 136 -21.74 -0.48 17.26
CA VAL A 136 -21.20 0.21 16.10
C VAL A 136 -20.66 -0.82 15.11
N LYS A 137 -20.91 -0.58 13.83
CA LYS A 137 -20.45 -1.41 12.73
C LYS A 137 -19.84 -0.51 11.66
N GLN A 138 -19.12 -1.13 10.74
CA GLN A 138 -18.51 -0.44 9.61
C GLN A 138 -19.54 0.32 8.77
N GLU A 139 -20.75 -0.22 8.56
CA GLU A 139 -21.81 0.48 7.82
C GLU A 139 -22.31 1.78 8.49
N HIS A 140 -22.01 1.98 9.77
CA HIS A 140 -22.34 3.22 10.48
C HIS A 140 -21.26 4.29 10.32
N CYS A 141 -20.09 3.94 9.78
CA CYS A 141 -18.90 4.80 9.77
C CYS A 141 -18.75 5.59 8.46
N ALA A 142 -18.22 6.80 8.57
CA ALA A 142 -17.80 7.66 7.47
C ALA A 142 -16.39 8.18 7.74
N TYR A 143 -15.56 8.19 6.72
CA TYR A 143 -14.12 8.42 6.85
C TYR A 143 -13.71 9.66 6.06
N SER A 144 -12.87 10.50 6.66
CA SER A 144 -12.33 11.67 5.97
C SER A 144 -10.89 11.95 6.34
N LEU A 145 -10.11 12.40 5.35
CA LEU A 145 -8.79 12.95 5.54
C LEU A 145 -8.86 14.47 5.56
N GLU A 146 -8.14 15.07 6.50
CA GLU A 146 -8.06 16.51 6.70
C GLU A 146 -6.60 16.94 6.57
N VAL A 147 -6.38 18.00 5.80
CA VAL A 147 -5.06 18.62 5.61
C VAL A 147 -5.07 19.91 6.41
N TYR A 148 -4.15 20.06 7.37
CA TYR A 148 -4.06 21.25 8.21
C TYR A 148 -2.87 22.12 7.83
N ASP A 149 -3.00 23.43 8.09
CA ASP A 149 -1.86 24.34 8.02
C ASP A 149 -0.99 24.17 9.27
N THR A 150 0.30 23.92 9.08
CA THR A 150 1.27 23.82 10.18
C THR A 150 1.48 25.12 10.92
N GLU A 151 1.21 26.27 10.29
CA GLU A 151 1.38 27.58 10.90
C GLU A 151 0.09 28.10 11.54
N SER A 152 -1.06 27.48 11.25
CA SER A 152 -2.37 27.89 11.76
C SER A 152 -3.26 26.67 11.99
N PRO A 153 -2.91 25.81 12.98
CA PRO A 153 -3.70 24.65 13.35
C PRO A 153 -5.03 25.13 13.96
N GLY A 154 -6.11 24.96 13.20
CA GLY A 154 -7.45 25.38 13.65
C GLY A 154 -8.50 25.24 12.56
N GLU A 155 -8.10 25.39 11.30
CA GLU A 155 -8.97 25.12 10.16
C GLU A 155 -8.28 24.18 9.17
N ALA A 156 -9.00 23.16 8.71
CA ALA A 156 -8.49 22.27 7.67
C ALA A 156 -8.46 23.02 6.33
N LEU A 157 -7.29 23.02 5.67
CA LEU A 157 -7.09 23.51 4.31
C LEU A 157 -7.88 22.71 3.27
N GLY A 158 -8.15 21.44 3.56
CA GLY A 158 -8.94 20.56 2.71
C GLY A 158 -9.46 19.34 3.47
N LYS A 159 -10.64 18.86 3.07
CA LYS A 159 -11.28 17.65 3.60
C LYS A 159 -11.64 16.72 2.44
N PHE A 160 -11.19 15.47 2.52
CA PHE A 160 -11.28 14.49 1.44
C PHE A 160 -12.01 13.25 1.93
N ALA A 161 -13.01 12.81 1.19
CA ALA A 161 -13.77 11.61 1.54
C ALA A 161 -13.00 10.34 1.19
N LEU A 162 -13.06 9.36 2.07
CA LEU A 162 -12.52 8.02 1.89
C LEU A 162 -13.65 7.02 1.59
N ASN A 163 -13.31 5.93 0.91
CA ASN A 163 -14.21 4.82 0.66
C ASN A 163 -14.67 4.18 1.99
N PRO A 164 -15.87 3.58 2.08
CA PRO A 164 -16.39 3.01 3.33
C PRO A 164 -15.85 1.59 3.63
N TYR A 165 -14.80 1.17 2.91
CA TYR A 165 -14.28 -0.21 2.94
C TYR A 165 -12.81 -0.25 3.32
N PRO A 166 -12.44 0.09 4.58
CA PRO A 166 -11.10 -0.18 5.07
C PRO A 166 -10.74 -1.67 4.94
N ILE A 167 -9.49 -1.92 4.60
CA ILE A 167 -8.90 -3.26 4.57
C ILE A 167 -8.04 -3.38 5.84
N HIS A 168 -8.45 -4.28 6.73
CA HIS A 168 -7.75 -4.54 7.98
C HIS A 168 -6.79 -5.72 7.84
N HIS A 169 -5.72 -5.72 8.63
CA HIS A 169 -4.81 -6.87 8.68
C HIS A 169 -5.56 -8.16 9.07
N PRO A 170 -5.43 -9.27 8.31
CA PRO A 170 -6.24 -10.48 8.52
C PRO A 170 -6.00 -11.17 9.86
N GLU A 171 -4.78 -11.04 10.41
CA GLU A 171 -4.42 -11.58 11.73
C GLU A 171 -4.74 -10.63 12.90
N GLY A 172 -5.43 -9.51 12.65
CA GLY A 172 -5.79 -8.56 13.71
C GLY A 172 -4.63 -7.69 14.21
N ARG A 173 -3.59 -7.48 13.39
CA ARG A 173 -2.55 -6.48 13.70
C ARG A 173 -3.12 -5.07 13.55
N ASP A 174 -2.52 -4.13 14.27
CA ASP A 174 -3.02 -2.74 14.33
C ASP A 174 -2.62 -1.90 13.11
N ILE A 175 -2.96 -2.40 11.93
CA ILE A 175 -2.73 -1.72 10.68
C ILE A 175 -3.90 -1.98 9.74
N ALA A 176 -4.26 -0.92 9.02
CA ALA A 176 -5.26 -0.97 7.98
C ALA A 176 -4.93 0.08 6.91
N PHE A 177 -5.56 -0.08 5.76
CA PHE A 177 -5.53 0.97 4.76
C PHE A 177 -6.88 1.12 4.08
N ILE A 178 -7.09 2.30 3.51
CA ILE A 178 -8.35 2.74 2.91
C ILE A 178 -8.02 3.67 1.75
N HIS A 179 -8.94 3.79 0.79
CA HIS A 179 -8.67 4.54 -0.45
C HIS A 179 -9.56 5.77 -0.56
N LEU A 180 -9.09 6.77 -1.33
CA LEU A 180 -9.84 7.97 -1.64
C LEU A 180 -11.06 7.65 -2.53
N GLN A 181 -12.19 8.31 -2.28
CA GLN A 181 -13.39 8.12 -3.09
C GLN A 181 -13.27 8.77 -4.49
N GLN A 182 -12.56 9.88 -4.57
CA GLN A 182 -12.27 10.63 -5.81
C GLN A 182 -10.77 10.84 -5.90
N GLU A 183 -10.03 9.75 -6.09
CA GLU A 183 -8.58 9.72 -5.93
C GLU A 183 -7.88 10.74 -6.85
N GLU A 184 -8.19 10.76 -8.15
CA GLU A 184 -7.51 11.63 -9.11
C GLU A 184 -7.66 13.11 -8.77
N GLU A 185 -8.88 13.59 -8.48
CA GLU A 185 -9.13 14.98 -8.09
C GLU A 185 -8.52 15.29 -6.73
N SER A 186 -8.66 14.39 -5.76
CA SER A 186 -8.13 14.57 -4.40
C SER A 186 -6.61 14.69 -4.42
N LEU A 187 -5.91 13.82 -5.15
CA LEU A 187 -4.45 13.87 -5.27
C LEU A 187 -3.96 15.14 -5.97
N LYS A 188 -4.69 15.65 -6.97
CA LYS A 188 -4.37 16.95 -7.60
C LYS A 188 -4.42 18.08 -6.57
N ILE A 189 -5.45 18.12 -5.73
CA ILE A 189 -5.60 19.15 -4.69
C ILE A 189 -4.56 18.95 -3.58
N MET A 190 -4.40 17.74 -3.07
CA MET A 190 -3.42 17.40 -2.03
C MET A 190 -1.99 17.77 -2.46
N LYS A 191 -1.63 17.51 -3.72
CA LYS A 191 -0.35 17.95 -4.29
C LYS A 191 -0.20 19.47 -4.28
N GLN A 192 -1.27 20.22 -4.59
CA GLN A 192 -1.26 21.69 -4.47
C GLN A 192 -1.12 22.12 -3.02
N LEU A 193 -1.70 21.40 -2.06
CA LEU A 193 -1.57 21.65 -0.63
C LEU A 193 -0.21 21.23 -0.04
N GLY A 194 0.67 20.60 -0.83
CA GLY A 194 2.00 20.19 -0.38
C GLY A 194 2.05 18.85 0.34
N VAL A 195 1.00 18.04 0.23
CA VAL A 195 0.97 16.68 0.79
C VAL A 195 1.98 15.79 0.04
N LYS A 196 2.85 15.12 0.80
CA LYS A 196 3.82 14.16 0.28
C LYS A 196 3.17 12.78 0.14
N ILE A 197 3.41 12.13 -0.99
CA ILE A 197 3.16 10.70 -1.17
C ILE A 197 4.48 9.99 -0.87
N HIS A 198 4.46 9.06 0.07
CA HIS A 198 5.65 8.34 0.49
C HIS A 198 5.85 7.05 -0.29
N ASN A 199 7.07 6.54 -0.22
CA ASN A 199 7.42 5.21 -0.69
C ASN A 199 7.92 4.40 0.50
N MET A 200 7.72 3.09 0.45
CA MET A 200 8.26 2.18 1.46
C MET A 200 9.78 2.11 1.34
N ARG A 201 10.48 2.01 2.48
CA ARG A 201 11.89 1.64 2.53
C ARG A 201 12.08 0.24 1.94
N ASP A 202 13.21 0.02 1.28
CA ASP A 202 13.60 -1.29 0.74
C ASP A 202 13.62 -2.36 1.85
N LEU A 203 13.09 -3.54 1.56
CA LEU A 203 13.07 -4.68 2.49
C LEU A 203 14.46 -5.30 2.71
N ASP A 204 15.37 -5.13 1.75
CA ASP A 204 16.75 -5.60 1.86
C ASP A 204 17.62 -4.66 2.71
N SER A 205 17.10 -3.50 3.09
CA SER A 205 17.79 -2.57 3.98
C SER A 205 17.90 -3.15 5.40
N VAL A 206 19.12 -3.20 5.91
CA VAL A 206 19.38 -3.65 7.28
C VAL A 206 19.10 -2.50 8.26
N TYR A 207 18.35 -2.82 9.32
CA TYR A 207 18.17 -1.94 10.47
C TYR A 207 19.29 -2.13 11.47
N ASN A 208 19.95 -1.05 11.87
CA ASN A 208 20.95 -1.08 12.93
C ASN A 208 20.45 -0.37 14.18
N LYS A 209 20.91 -0.85 15.33
CA LYS A 209 20.73 -0.13 16.58
C LYS A 209 21.41 1.23 16.47
N GLY A 210 20.67 2.28 16.78
CA GLY A 210 21.11 3.67 16.71
C GLY A 210 20.70 4.41 15.44
N ASP A 211 20.14 3.72 14.43
CA ASP A 211 19.60 4.36 13.22
C ASP A 211 18.61 5.47 13.62
N GLU A 212 18.73 6.63 12.98
CA GLU A 212 17.81 7.75 13.21
C GLU A 212 16.49 7.50 12.46
N VAL A 213 15.39 7.77 13.15
CA VAL A 213 14.05 7.73 12.58
C VAL A 213 13.29 9.00 12.95
N ALA A 214 12.35 9.40 12.09
CA ALA A 214 11.45 10.53 12.32
C ALA A 214 10.01 10.03 12.47
N PHE A 215 9.34 10.51 13.50
CA PHE A 215 7.92 10.31 13.76
C PHE A 215 7.18 11.54 13.31
N ASP A 216 6.19 11.38 12.44
CA ASP A 216 5.34 12.47 11.93
C ASP A 216 3.88 12.13 12.17
N GLY A 217 3.06 13.13 12.49
CA GLY A 217 1.64 12.93 12.75
C GLY A 217 0.95 14.17 13.28
N TYR A 218 -0.18 13.93 13.94
CA TYR A 218 -0.97 14.96 14.60
C TYR A 218 -1.33 14.55 16.02
N VAL A 219 -1.20 15.51 16.93
CA VAL A 219 -1.75 15.44 18.28
C VAL A 219 -3.19 15.95 18.25
N VAL A 220 -4.07 15.29 19.00
CA VAL A 220 -5.45 15.72 19.15
C VAL A 220 -5.58 16.38 20.52
N ALA A 221 -5.73 17.71 20.57
CA ALA A 221 -5.81 18.48 21.82
C ALA A 221 -6.91 19.55 21.76
N GLU A 222 -7.40 20.01 22.92
CA GLU A 222 -8.41 21.08 23.00
C GLU A 222 -7.82 22.45 22.65
N GLN A 223 -8.58 23.27 21.90
CA GLN A 223 -8.13 24.54 21.35
C GLN A 223 -7.76 25.62 22.40
N ASN A 224 -8.11 25.43 23.68
CA ASN A 224 -7.95 26.41 24.76
C ASN A 224 -6.80 26.11 25.75
N MET A 225 -5.88 25.19 25.46
CA MET A 225 -4.65 25.09 26.25
C MET A 225 -3.70 26.24 25.91
N ALA A 226 -3.93 27.39 26.53
CA ALA A 226 -3.14 28.61 26.36
C ALA A 226 -1.68 28.50 26.83
N ASP A 227 -1.23 27.35 27.33
CA ASP A 227 0.09 27.13 27.93
C ASP A 227 0.81 25.95 27.25
N TYR A 228 1.30 26.14 26.03
CA TYR A 228 2.03 25.13 25.25
C TYR A 228 3.44 24.79 25.78
N ASP A 229 3.84 25.30 26.95
CA ASP A 229 5.11 24.94 27.61
C ASP A 229 4.98 23.80 28.64
N GLU A 230 3.77 23.37 29.04
CA GLU A 230 3.57 22.41 30.15
C GLU A 230 2.94 21.05 29.78
N LEU A 231 2.67 20.78 28.50
CA LEU A 231 2.02 19.53 28.01
C LEU A 231 2.82 18.23 28.23
N ALA A 232 3.96 18.27 28.93
CA ALA A 232 4.73 17.08 29.29
C ALA A 232 4.38 16.48 30.65
N ASN A 233 3.60 17.15 31.53
CA ASN A 233 3.64 16.81 32.96
C ASN A 233 2.37 16.69 33.81
N ASP A 234 1.13 16.99 33.38
CA ASP A 234 0.01 16.89 34.35
C ASP A 234 -1.31 16.26 33.89
N VAL A 235 -1.85 15.48 34.84
CA VAL A 235 -3.12 14.75 34.83
C VAL A 235 -4.28 15.76 34.97
N VAL A 236 -5.20 15.79 34.01
CA VAL A 236 -6.29 16.75 33.96
C VAL A 236 -7.45 16.32 34.88
N ASP A 237 -7.92 17.23 35.74
CA ASP A 237 -9.04 17.07 36.67
C ASP A 237 -10.39 17.39 35.98
N GLU A 238 -11.28 16.39 35.89
CA GLU A 238 -12.48 16.36 35.01
C GLU A 238 -13.72 17.11 35.57
N THR A 239 -13.60 18.34 36.06
CA THR A 239 -14.77 19.01 36.69
C THR A 239 -15.11 20.40 36.17
N SER A 240 -15.32 20.56 34.86
CA SER A 240 -16.38 21.48 34.36
C SER A 240 -16.64 21.38 32.86
N SER A 241 -17.87 21.03 32.44
CA SER A 241 -18.51 21.65 31.26
C SER A 241 -19.99 21.27 31.14
N THR A 242 -20.85 22.29 31.08
CA THR A 242 -22.28 22.20 30.73
C THR A 242 -22.61 23.08 29.53
N ALA A 243 -21.66 23.24 28.60
CA ALA A 243 -21.86 23.96 27.35
C ALA A 243 -21.71 22.99 26.17
N LYS A 244 -22.77 22.93 25.34
CA LYS A 244 -22.93 22.21 24.06
C LYS A 244 -21.70 21.40 23.59
N ASN A 245 -21.86 20.06 23.67
CA ASN A 245 -20.96 18.98 23.25
C ASN A 245 -20.55 19.04 21.76
N GLU A 246 -19.92 20.09 21.28
CA GLU A 246 -19.15 20.03 20.05
C GLU A 246 -17.70 19.66 20.43
N ASP A 247 -17.19 18.56 19.88
CA ASP A 247 -15.79 18.13 20.09
C ASP A 247 -14.84 19.23 19.60
N ALA A 248 -14.40 20.09 20.53
CA ALA A 248 -13.53 21.24 20.30
C ALA A 248 -12.05 20.86 20.15
N ARG A 249 -11.72 19.56 20.14
CA ARG A 249 -10.35 19.11 19.89
C ARG A 249 -9.99 19.39 18.44
N VAL A 250 -8.77 19.87 18.23
CA VAL A 250 -8.20 20.16 16.93
C VAL A 250 -6.91 19.37 16.73
N PHE A 251 -6.52 19.16 15.48
CA PHE A 251 -5.29 18.49 15.13
C PHE A 251 -4.12 19.48 15.13
N PHE A 252 -3.07 19.14 15.87
CA PHE A 252 -1.81 19.89 15.91
C PHE A 252 -0.71 19.04 15.28
N PRO A 253 -0.07 19.47 14.18
CA PRO A 253 1.05 18.75 13.59
C PRO A 253 2.16 18.53 14.62
N TYR A 254 2.73 17.33 14.61
CA TYR A 254 3.79 16.94 15.52
C TYR A 254 4.86 16.17 14.77
N GLN A 255 6.12 16.50 15.09
CA GLN A 255 7.31 15.84 14.57
C GLN A 255 8.27 15.60 15.71
N GLU A 256 8.83 14.39 15.77
CA GLU A 256 9.82 14.02 16.76
C GLU A 256 10.88 13.12 16.13
N LYS A 257 12.12 13.26 16.58
CA LYS A 257 13.20 12.36 16.15
C LYS A 257 13.43 11.30 17.21
N GLY A 258 13.76 10.10 16.76
CA GLY A 258 14.18 9.02 17.64
C GLY A 258 15.35 8.24 17.09
N ARG A 259 15.87 7.34 17.93
CA ARG A 259 16.93 6.39 17.58
C ARG A 259 16.47 4.97 17.88
N LEU A 260 16.65 4.05 16.94
CA LEU A 260 16.30 2.64 17.16
C LEU A 260 17.12 2.07 18.32
N ALA A 261 16.44 1.62 19.36
CA ALA A 261 17.09 1.17 20.60
C ALA A 261 16.92 -0.33 20.83
N TYR A 262 15.73 -0.84 20.55
CA TYR A 262 15.32 -2.22 20.81
C TYR A 262 14.34 -2.71 19.74
N HIS A 263 14.27 -4.02 19.55
CA HIS A 263 13.27 -4.62 18.66
C HIS A 263 12.85 -6.01 19.15
N THR A 264 11.61 -6.38 18.84
CA THR A 264 11.12 -7.76 18.86
C THR A 264 11.10 -8.30 17.43
N GLN A 265 10.41 -9.42 17.21
CA GLN A 265 10.18 -9.95 15.88
C GLN A 265 9.23 -9.08 15.05
N ASP A 266 8.28 -8.41 15.70
CA ASP A 266 7.15 -7.73 15.05
C ASP A 266 7.06 -6.23 15.34
N ARG A 267 7.87 -5.70 16.25
CA ARG A 267 7.82 -4.30 16.68
C ARG A 267 9.21 -3.75 16.92
N PHE A 268 9.41 -2.50 16.56
CA PHE A 268 10.61 -1.74 16.86
C PHE A 268 10.30 -0.69 17.92
N PHE A 269 11.32 -0.36 18.71
CA PHE A 269 11.25 0.63 19.77
C PHE A 269 12.36 1.66 19.56
N ALA A 270 11.95 2.92 19.47
CA ALA A 270 12.87 4.04 19.36
C ALA A 270 12.88 4.87 20.65
N GLU A 271 14.08 5.23 21.09
CA GLU A 271 14.27 6.26 22.11
C GLU A 271 14.00 7.62 21.48
N THR A 272 13.18 8.44 22.13
CA THR A 272 12.82 9.80 21.74
C THR A 272 13.21 10.75 22.87
N GLU A 273 13.38 12.05 22.60
CA GLU A 273 13.69 13.03 23.67
C GLU A 273 12.56 13.10 24.70
N LYS A 274 11.32 13.08 24.21
CA LYS A 274 10.10 13.01 25.00
C LYS A 274 9.22 11.90 24.44
N PRO A 275 8.50 11.14 25.30
CA PRO A 275 7.55 10.16 24.80
C PRO A 275 6.54 10.84 23.87
N LEU A 276 6.19 10.13 22.79
CA LEU A 276 5.25 10.68 21.83
C LEU A 276 3.91 11.00 22.52
N PRO A 277 3.24 12.09 22.13
CA PRO A 277 1.91 12.40 22.61
C PRO A 277 0.85 11.48 21.98
N GLU A 278 -0.35 11.48 22.57
CA GLU A 278 -1.50 10.75 22.02
C GLU A 278 -1.99 11.36 20.69
N GLY A 279 -2.57 10.53 19.83
CA GLY A 279 -3.09 10.91 18.51
C GLY A 279 -2.16 10.61 17.33
N LEU A 280 -0.88 10.31 17.60
CA LEU A 280 0.10 9.97 16.55
C LEU A 280 -0.06 8.57 15.97
N CYS A 281 -0.82 7.68 16.60
CA CYS A 281 -1.02 6.32 16.11
C CYS A 281 -1.46 6.33 14.64
N GLY A 282 -0.86 5.46 13.84
CA GLY A 282 -1.08 5.39 12.40
C GLY A 282 -0.19 6.30 11.56
N GLY A 283 0.52 7.26 12.16
CA GLY A 283 1.50 8.11 11.46
C GLY A 283 2.69 7.31 10.92
N PRO A 284 3.38 7.82 9.88
CA PRO A 284 4.56 7.17 9.32
C PRO A 284 5.76 7.31 10.27
N VAL A 285 6.59 6.26 10.28
CA VAL A 285 7.96 6.33 10.75
C VAL A 285 8.86 6.40 9.53
N LEU A 286 9.67 7.44 9.44
CA LEU A 286 10.52 7.73 8.30
C LEU A 286 11.99 7.51 8.66
N ASP A 287 12.77 6.99 7.72
CA ASP A 287 14.23 6.96 7.84
C ASP A 287 14.88 8.30 7.44
N GLU A 288 16.21 8.36 7.44
CA GLU A 288 17.00 9.55 7.08
C GLU A 288 16.75 10.03 5.63
N ASP A 289 16.37 9.12 4.74
CA ASP A 289 16.03 9.40 3.34
C ASP A 289 14.56 9.82 3.16
N GLY A 290 13.78 9.80 4.24
CA GLY A 290 12.36 10.13 4.24
C GLY A 290 11.50 9.05 3.56
N LEU A 291 11.95 7.80 3.55
CA LEU A 291 11.19 6.60 3.17
C LEU A 291 10.49 6.00 4.39
N VAL A 292 9.33 5.38 4.16
CA VAL A 292 8.55 4.76 5.24
C VAL A 292 9.23 3.47 5.69
N CYS A 293 9.77 3.49 6.91
CA CYS A 293 10.37 2.33 7.56
C CYS A 293 9.44 1.69 8.60
N GLY A 294 8.29 2.31 8.89
CA GLY A 294 7.25 1.72 9.74
C GLY A 294 6.02 2.60 9.95
N ILE A 295 5.15 2.17 10.84
CA ILE A 295 3.93 2.89 11.27
C ILE A 295 3.84 2.94 12.79
N ILE A 296 3.52 4.11 13.33
CA ILE A 296 3.40 4.35 14.77
C ILE A 296 2.26 3.50 15.33
N GLU A 297 2.57 2.62 16.30
CA GLU A 297 1.55 1.88 17.05
C GLU A 297 1.15 2.61 18.34
N GLY A 298 2.12 3.24 19.00
CA GLY A 298 1.90 3.97 20.24
C GLY A 298 3.17 4.22 21.05
N ILE A 299 3.00 4.38 22.36
CA ILE A 299 4.07 4.66 23.31
C ILE A 299 4.03 3.61 24.42
N VAL A 300 5.21 3.20 24.87
CA VAL A 300 5.34 2.35 26.05
C VAL A 300 5.30 3.22 27.31
N ASP A 301 4.52 2.81 28.32
CA ASP A 301 4.43 3.52 29.61
C ASP A 301 5.83 3.81 30.20
N LYS A 302 6.04 5.02 30.71
CA LYS A 302 7.27 5.42 31.43
C LYS A 302 7.55 4.52 32.64
N ASN A 303 6.51 3.94 33.23
CA ASN A 303 6.58 3.04 34.39
C ASN A 303 6.60 1.55 34.00
N HIS A 304 6.82 1.23 32.72
CA HIS A 304 6.82 -0.15 32.25
C HIS A 304 7.92 -0.99 32.94
N ALA A 305 7.59 -2.22 33.31
CA ALA A 305 8.47 -3.09 34.09
C ALA A 305 9.82 -3.38 33.39
N ASN A 306 9.81 -3.40 32.06
CA ASN A 306 11.04 -3.42 31.25
C ASN A 306 11.53 -1.98 31.00
N THR A 307 12.55 -1.57 31.75
CA THR A 307 13.16 -0.24 31.68
C THR A 307 13.88 0.04 30.35
N GLN A 308 14.17 -0.98 29.53
CA GLN A 308 14.82 -0.79 28.22
C GLN A 308 13.89 -0.20 27.16
N ILE A 309 12.58 -0.33 27.36
CA ILE A 309 11.56 0.13 26.40
C ILE A 309 10.60 1.15 27.04
N ALA A 310 10.75 1.45 28.33
CA ALA A 310 9.87 2.37 29.05
C ALA A 310 9.98 3.78 28.47
N GLY A 311 8.86 4.38 28.07
CA GLY A 311 8.82 5.69 27.40
C GLY A 311 9.22 5.67 25.93
N SER A 312 9.63 4.53 25.36
CA SER A 312 9.99 4.42 23.94
C SER A 312 8.76 4.53 23.03
N ALA A 313 8.97 5.09 21.84
CA ALA A 313 8.01 5.00 20.75
C ALA A 313 8.00 3.58 20.19
N ALA A 314 6.83 2.96 20.11
CA ALA A 314 6.64 1.63 19.52
C ALA A 314 6.04 1.76 18.12
N PHE A 315 6.61 1.04 17.16
CA PHE A 315 6.13 1.06 15.79
C PHE A 315 6.28 -0.29 15.09
N MET A 316 5.38 -0.55 14.15
CA MET A 316 5.42 -1.74 13.31
C MET A 316 6.34 -1.48 12.11
N PRO A 317 7.42 -2.25 11.91
CA PRO A 317 8.39 -2.01 10.86
C PRO A 317 7.85 -2.39 9.47
N ASN A 318 8.42 -1.79 8.42
CA ASN A 318 7.98 -1.97 7.03
C ASN A 318 7.90 -3.44 6.57
N TYR A 319 8.79 -4.32 7.05
CA TYR A 319 8.76 -5.75 6.67
C TYR A 319 7.52 -6.49 7.22
N MET A 320 6.82 -5.92 8.19
CA MET A 320 5.51 -6.41 8.64
C MET A 320 4.37 -5.81 7.83
N ILE A 321 4.55 -4.58 7.32
CA ILE A 321 3.56 -3.85 6.53
C ILE A 321 3.50 -4.38 5.09
N SER A 322 4.65 -4.60 4.46
CA SER A 322 4.73 -4.97 3.04
C SER A 322 3.99 -6.27 2.72
N PRO A 323 4.13 -7.39 3.47
CA PRO A 323 3.38 -8.62 3.19
C PRO A 323 1.86 -8.42 3.29
N PHE A 324 1.41 -7.55 4.19
CA PHE A 324 -0.01 -7.21 4.32
C PHE A 324 -0.52 -6.43 3.10
N ILE A 325 0.24 -5.43 2.63
CA ILE A 325 -0.08 -4.69 1.40
C ILE A 325 -0.14 -5.66 0.23
N GLU A 326 0.88 -6.51 0.05
CA GLU A 326 0.91 -7.50 -1.03
C GLU A 326 -0.30 -8.45 -1.00
N TYR A 327 -0.66 -8.94 0.19
CA TYR A 327 -1.83 -9.80 0.36
C TYR A 327 -3.11 -9.11 -0.11
N ALA A 328 -3.32 -7.87 0.33
CA ALA A 328 -4.53 -7.13 0.03
C ALA A 328 -4.56 -6.64 -1.43
N GLU A 329 -3.43 -6.21 -1.98
CA GLU A 329 -3.30 -5.88 -3.40
C GLU A 329 -3.58 -7.06 -4.31
N ARG A 330 -3.11 -8.27 -3.96
CA ARG A 330 -3.44 -9.49 -4.70
C ARG A 330 -4.95 -9.72 -4.75
N PHE A 331 -5.64 -9.54 -3.62
CA PHE A 331 -7.08 -9.67 -3.55
C PHE A 331 -7.80 -8.61 -4.40
N MET A 332 -7.35 -7.35 -4.34
CA MET A 332 -7.87 -6.28 -5.18
C MET A 332 -7.67 -6.60 -6.67
N LEU A 333 -6.47 -7.04 -7.06
CA LEU A 333 -6.16 -7.42 -8.43
C LEU A 333 -7.08 -8.54 -8.94
N GLN A 334 -7.38 -9.54 -8.09
CA GLN A 334 -8.31 -10.62 -8.42
C GLN A 334 -9.73 -10.11 -8.73
N ARG A 335 -10.13 -8.99 -8.12
CA ARG A 335 -11.44 -8.35 -8.34
C ARG A 335 -11.43 -7.43 -9.56
N ILE A 336 -10.30 -6.79 -9.84
CA ILE A 336 -10.12 -5.88 -10.97
C ILE A 336 -9.96 -6.65 -12.28
N LEU A 337 -9.15 -7.71 -12.28
CA LEU A 337 -8.83 -8.47 -13.49
C LEU A 337 -9.77 -9.67 -13.69
N PRO A 338 -10.09 -10.04 -14.95
CA PRO A 338 -10.69 -11.33 -15.26
C PRO A 338 -9.81 -12.48 -14.78
N LYS A 339 -10.45 -13.62 -14.44
CA LYS A 339 -9.77 -14.82 -13.94
C LYS A 339 -8.56 -15.24 -14.78
N SER A 340 -8.66 -15.20 -16.11
CA SER A 340 -7.57 -15.58 -17.01
C SER A 340 -6.37 -14.62 -16.94
N LEU A 341 -6.61 -13.31 -16.87
CA LEU A 341 -5.55 -12.31 -16.75
C LEU A 341 -4.94 -12.29 -15.34
N PHE A 342 -5.76 -12.46 -14.31
CA PHE A 342 -5.28 -12.64 -12.95
C PHE A 342 -4.34 -13.84 -12.85
N GLN A 343 -4.71 -14.98 -13.46
CA GLN A 343 -3.86 -16.17 -13.43
C GLN A 343 -2.52 -15.95 -14.14
N LYS A 344 -2.52 -15.21 -15.27
CA LYS A 344 -1.27 -14.79 -15.92
C LYS A 344 -0.42 -13.88 -15.03
N ALA A 345 -1.02 -12.96 -14.29
CA ALA A 345 -0.29 -12.12 -13.34
C ALA A 345 0.30 -12.96 -12.19
N VAL A 346 -0.44 -13.94 -11.68
CA VAL A 346 0.06 -14.90 -10.68
C VAL A 346 1.25 -15.68 -11.25
N THR A 347 1.13 -16.27 -12.44
CA THR A 347 2.24 -16.98 -13.10
C THR A 347 3.44 -16.06 -13.31
N ALA A 348 3.23 -14.85 -13.87
CA ALA A 348 4.29 -13.87 -14.06
C ALA A 348 5.05 -13.56 -12.77
N LYS A 349 4.33 -13.38 -11.66
CA LYS A 349 4.92 -13.06 -10.37
C LYS A 349 5.63 -14.26 -9.73
N THR A 350 5.15 -15.49 -9.92
CA THR A 350 5.74 -16.69 -9.31
C THR A 350 6.88 -17.31 -10.11
N THR A 351 6.77 -17.33 -11.44
CA THR A 351 7.77 -17.98 -12.32
C THR A 351 8.73 -16.98 -12.97
N ASN A 352 8.50 -15.68 -12.77
CA ASN A 352 9.16 -14.63 -13.53
C ASN A 352 9.01 -14.80 -15.05
N SER A 353 7.95 -15.48 -15.50
CA SER A 353 7.66 -15.80 -16.89
C SER A 353 6.16 -15.77 -17.15
N LEU A 354 5.74 -15.47 -18.38
CA LEU A 354 4.33 -15.17 -18.69
C LEU A 354 3.48 -16.35 -19.15
N GLY A 355 3.92 -17.59 -18.87
CA GLY A 355 3.22 -18.87 -19.10
C GLY A 355 2.12 -18.91 -20.17
N GLY A 356 2.41 -19.50 -21.34
CA GLY A 356 1.41 -19.76 -22.38
C GLY A 356 0.40 -20.82 -21.94
N GLY A 357 -0.90 -20.54 -22.10
CA GLY A 357 -1.97 -21.49 -21.72
C GLY A 357 -2.09 -22.68 -22.69
N MET A 358 -2.49 -23.85 -22.16
CA MET A 358 -2.65 -25.09 -22.92
C MET A 358 -3.89 -25.12 -23.84
N THR A 359 -3.67 -25.58 -25.06
CA THR A 359 -4.66 -26.23 -25.95
C THR A 359 -4.43 -27.74 -25.93
N GLN A 360 -5.52 -28.50 -25.80
CA GLN A 360 -5.57 -29.97 -25.62
C GLN A 360 -4.92 -30.78 -26.76
N GLY A 361 -4.10 -31.80 -26.43
CA GLY A 361 -3.90 -32.95 -27.33
C GLY A 361 -2.64 -33.82 -27.13
N ASN A 362 -2.84 -34.98 -26.52
CA ASN A 362 -2.05 -36.24 -26.60
C ASN A 362 -0.66 -36.36 -25.93
N GLN A 363 -0.58 -37.30 -24.97
CA GLN A 363 0.64 -37.83 -24.35
C GLN A 363 1.29 -38.95 -25.17
N PRO A 364 2.61 -39.14 -25.05
CA PRO A 364 3.09 -40.42 -24.51
C PRO A 364 4.30 -40.35 -23.56
N ASN A 365 4.37 -41.40 -22.73
CA ASN A 365 5.41 -41.75 -21.75
C ASN A 365 6.82 -41.87 -22.33
N PHE A 366 7.84 -41.35 -21.61
CA PHE A 366 9.16 -42.00 -21.57
C PHE A 366 9.94 -41.65 -20.30
N SER A 367 10.52 -42.68 -19.70
CA SER A 367 11.41 -42.67 -18.54
C SER A 367 12.87 -42.81 -19.01
N GLN A 368 13.82 -42.12 -18.35
CA GLN A 368 15.13 -42.66 -17.95
C GLN A 368 15.99 -41.61 -17.21
N GLN A 369 16.74 -42.12 -16.23
CA GLN A 369 17.50 -41.44 -15.18
C GLN A 369 18.97 -41.17 -15.56
N GLY A 370 19.56 -40.13 -14.95
CA GLY A 370 21.01 -40.05 -14.73
C GLY A 370 21.54 -38.65 -14.41
N ASN A 371 21.99 -38.46 -13.16
CA ASN A 371 22.69 -37.28 -12.58
C ASN A 371 21.88 -35.99 -12.36
N THR A 372 20.73 -36.14 -11.73
CA THR A 372 19.68 -35.14 -11.67
C THR A 372 19.35 -34.65 -10.26
N THR A 373 20.11 -35.02 -9.22
CA THR A 373 19.65 -34.89 -7.82
C THR A 373 19.43 -33.45 -7.32
N ALA A 374 20.24 -32.45 -7.68
CA ALA A 374 20.06 -31.09 -7.16
C ALA A 374 18.86 -30.35 -7.81
N TRP A 375 18.66 -30.56 -9.11
CA TRP A 375 17.55 -29.98 -9.87
C TRP A 375 16.26 -30.78 -9.69
N GLU A 376 16.34 -32.11 -9.57
CA GLU A 376 15.20 -32.94 -9.15
C GLU A 376 14.76 -32.59 -7.74
N GLU A 377 15.66 -32.38 -6.78
CA GLU A 377 15.26 -31.93 -5.44
C GLU A 377 14.60 -30.54 -5.46
N ALA A 378 15.08 -29.61 -6.29
CA ALA A 378 14.45 -28.30 -6.44
C ALA A 378 13.08 -28.39 -7.14
N PHE A 379 12.98 -29.26 -8.14
CA PHE A 379 11.74 -29.54 -8.85
C PHE A 379 10.73 -30.25 -7.95
N ASP A 380 11.13 -31.30 -7.23
CA ASP A 380 10.32 -32.04 -6.27
C ASP A 380 9.82 -31.12 -5.15
N ARG A 381 10.68 -30.22 -4.64
CA ARG A 381 10.25 -29.18 -3.68
C ARG A 381 9.20 -28.23 -4.26
N ALA A 382 9.37 -27.79 -5.52
CA ALA A 382 8.40 -26.94 -6.20
C ALA A 382 7.09 -27.68 -6.46
N VAL A 383 7.15 -28.97 -6.81
CA VAL A 383 6.00 -29.85 -7.01
C VAL A 383 5.26 -30.13 -5.71
N ASP A 384 5.96 -30.33 -4.61
CA ASP A 384 5.36 -30.53 -3.30
C ASP A 384 4.71 -29.25 -2.76
N GLN A 385 5.29 -28.08 -3.06
CA GLN A 385 4.64 -26.79 -2.79
C GLN A 385 3.39 -26.61 -3.66
N LEU A 386 3.45 -27.00 -4.93
CA LEU A 386 2.28 -27.00 -5.82
C LEU A 386 1.18 -27.90 -5.26
N LYS A 387 1.49 -29.14 -4.86
CA LYS A 387 0.54 -30.09 -4.26
C LYS A 387 -0.10 -29.60 -2.98
N LYS A 388 0.60 -28.78 -2.19
CA LYS A 388 0.05 -28.20 -0.96
C LYS A 388 -0.92 -27.06 -1.23
N ASN A 389 -0.71 -26.31 -2.31
CA ASN A 389 -1.38 -25.04 -2.56
C ASN A 389 -2.48 -25.12 -3.62
N HIS A 390 -2.55 -26.24 -4.34
CA HIS A 390 -3.43 -26.42 -5.48
C HIS A 390 -4.15 -27.76 -5.42
N THR A 391 -5.31 -27.81 -6.06
CA THR A 391 -6.02 -29.06 -6.26
C THR A 391 -5.18 -29.99 -7.13
N GLN A 392 -5.38 -31.31 -7.00
CA GLN A 392 -4.62 -32.28 -7.79
C GLN A 392 -4.75 -32.04 -9.31
N GLU A 393 -5.93 -31.56 -9.76
CA GLU A 393 -6.16 -31.18 -11.16
C GLU A 393 -5.27 -30.01 -11.61
N GLU A 394 -5.16 -28.97 -10.78
CA GLU A 394 -4.30 -27.81 -11.04
C GLU A 394 -2.81 -28.16 -11.01
N VAL A 395 -2.39 -28.97 -10.04
CA VAL A 395 -1.00 -29.47 -9.94
C VAL A 395 -0.63 -30.26 -11.19
N ASN A 396 -1.52 -31.15 -11.62
CA ASN A 396 -1.31 -31.96 -12.82
C ASN A 396 -1.26 -31.09 -14.07
N ALA A 397 -2.10 -30.05 -14.17
CA ALA A 397 -2.06 -29.11 -15.29
C ALA A 397 -0.72 -28.37 -15.38
N ILE A 398 -0.20 -27.90 -14.25
CA ILE A 398 1.07 -27.16 -14.18
C ILE A 398 2.26 -28.06 -14.54
N LEU A 399 2.30 -29.28 -14.00
CA LEU A 399 3.35 -30.25 -14.32
C LEU A 399 3.36 -30.63 -15.79
N ASN A 400 2.18 -30.74 -16.41
CA ASN A 400 2.07 -31.03 -17.84
C ASN A 400 2.63 -29.89 -18.71
N THR A 401 2.42 -28.61 -18.34
CA THR A 401 2.92 -27.46 -19.13
C THR A 401 4.45 -27.41 -19.13
N ILE A 402 5.06 -27.65 -17.96
CA ILE A 402 6.53 -27.69 -17.84
C ILE A 402 7.10 -28.80 -18.71
N GLN A 403 6.44 -29.96 -18.74
CA GLN A 403 6.86 -31.08 -19.57
C GLN A 403 6.71 -30.80 -21.06
N GLU A 404 5.66 -30.09 -21.48
CA GLU A 404 5.45 -29.68 -22.87
C GLU A 404 6.50 -28.68 -23.37
N GLU A 405 6.82 -27.63 -22.59
CA GLU A 405 7.88 -26.68 -22.94
C GLU A 405 9.25 -27.36 -23.04
N ARG A 406 9.52 -28.27 -22.09
CA ARG A 406 10.74 -29.09 -22.13
C ARG A 406 10.81 -29.92 -23.40
N ASN A 407 9.69 -30.52 -23.82
CA ASN A 407 9.63 -31.32 -25.04
C ASN A 407 9.78 -30.46 -26.31
N GLU A 408 9.20 -29.24 -26.37
CA GLU A 408 9.36 -28.33 -27.52
C GLU A 408 10.81 -27.84 -27.65
N VAL A 409 11.46 -27.51 -26.52
CA VAL A 409 12.89 -27.14 -26.50
C VAL A 409 13.75 -28.30 -27.00
N LEU A 410 13.51 -29.52 -26.52
CA LEU A 410 14.25 -30.72 -26.97
C LEU A 410 13.99 -31.05 -28.44
N ASP A 411 12.76 -30.93 -28.92
CA ASP A 411 12.40 -31.21 -30.33
C ASP A 411 13.03 -30.19 -31.28
N ILE A 412 13.11 -28.91 -30.89
CA ILE A 412 13.82 -27.89 -31.67
C ILE A 412 15.33 -28.16 -31.66
N LEU A 413 15.90 -28.51 -30.50
CA LEU A 413 17.31 -28.88 -30.38
C LEU A 413 17.65 -30.10 -31.26
N ASP A 414 16.80 -31.12 -31.28
CA ASP A 414 17.01 -32.35 -32.05
C ASP A 414 16.85 -32.12 -33.56
N LYS A 415 15.88 -31.29 -33.98
CA LYS A 415 15.59 -31.03 -35.41
C LYS A 415 16.51 -30.01 -36.05
N GLU A 416 16.79 -28.93 -35.34
CA GLU A 416 17.46 -27.76 -35.90
C GLU A 416 18.90 -27.62 -35.40
N GLY A 417 19.26 -28.32 -34.33
CA GLY A 417 20.47 -28.01 -33.58
C GLY A 417 20.41 -26.60 -32.98
N GLY A 418 21.48 -26.19 -32.31
CA GLY A 418 21.60 -24.84 -31.74
C GLY A 418 21.88 -24.85 -30.25
N ASP A 419 22.11 -23.66 -29.72
CA ASP A 419 22.35 -23.47 -28.30
C ASP A 419 21.04 -23.55 -27.50
N LEU A 420 21.07 -24.25 -26.37
CA LEU A 420 19.90 -24.47 -25.51
C LEU A 420 19.27 -23.15 -25.05
N GLU A 421 20.07 -22.12 -24.77
CA GLU A 421 19.55 -20.81 -24.35
C GLU A 421 18.90 -20.05 -25.50
N GLU A 422 19.44 -20.15 -26.71
CA GLU A 422 18.88 -19.52 -27.91
C GLU A 422 17.53 -20.14 -28.30
N VAL A 423 17.45 -21.47 -28.26
CA VAL A 423 16.21 -22.22 -28.51
C VAL A 423 15.17 -21.88 -27.45
N ALA A 424 15.56 -21.86 -26.17
CA ALA A 424 14.68 -21.44 -25.08
C ALA A 424 14.19 -19.98 -25.25
N ALA A 425 15.06 -19.06 -25.66
CA ALA A 425 14.71 -17.67 -25.91
C ALA A 425 13.74 -17.52 -27.09
N ARG A 426 13.85 -18.35 -28.13
CA ARG A 426 12.95 -18.36 -29.29
C ARG A 426 11.55 -18.85 -28.90
N VAL A 427 11.47 -19.94 -28.12
CA VAL A 427 10.19 -20.45 -27.59
C VAL A 427 9.53 -19.36 -26.72
N ARG A 428 10.29 -18.70 -25.84
CA ARG A 428 9.80 -17.57 -25.02
C ARG A 428 9.24 -16.40 -25.85
N ARG A 429 9.85 -16.08 -26.99
CA ARG A 429 9.38 -14.98 -27.87
C ARG A 429 8.03 -15.30 -28.50
N LYS A 430 7.86 -16.53 -28.98
CA LYS A 430 6.58 -17.03 -29.51
C LYS A 430 5.48 -17.00 -28.45
N THR A 431 5.83 -17.30 -27.20
CA THR A 431 4.91 -17.18 -26.05
C THR A 431 4.47 -15.71 -25.81
N MET A 432 5.34 -14.73 -26.03
CA MET A 432 5.00 -13.30 -25.93
C MET A 432 4.04 -12.83 -27.03
N GLU A 433 4.15 -13.34 -28.25
CA GLU A 433 3.23 -13.02 -29.36
C GLU A 433 1.81 -13.57 -29.07
N ILE A 434 1.72 -14.78 -28.51
CA ILE A 434 0.45 -15.37 -28.07
C ILE A 434 -0.17 -14.55 -26.93
N ARG A 435 0.65 -13.96 -26.05
CA ARG A 435 0.19 -13.07 -24.99
C ARG A 435 -0.49 -11.82 -25.56
N GLU A 436 0.08 -11.18 -26.57
CA GLU A 436 -0.52 -10.01 -27.23
C GLU A 436 -1.88 -10.36 -27.85
N MET A 437 -1.99 -11.54 -28.47
CA MET A 437 -3.23 -12.01 -29.07
C MET A 437 -4.36 -12.12 -28.03
N ILE A 438 -4.07 -12.65 -26.84
CA ILE A 438 -5.07 -12.79 -25.77
C ILE A 438 -5.48 -11.42 -25.19
N HIS A 439 -4.58 -10.44 -25.15
CA HIS A 439 -4.93 -9.07 -24.73
C HIS A 439 -5.89 -8.39 -25.72
N GLU A 440 -5.77 -8.70 -27.01
CA GLU A 440 -6.68 -8.22 -28.04
C GLU A 440 -8.08 -8.82 -27.87
N GLU A 441 -8.18 -10.14 -27.68
CA GLU A 441 -9.46 -10.82 -27.46
C GLU A 441 -10.21 -10.28 -26.23
N TYR A 442 -9.51 -9.98 -25.14
CA TYR A 442 -10.12 -9.40 -23.95
C TYR A 442 -10.79 -8.05 -24.22
N ARG A 443 -10.13 -7.18 -25.00
CA ARG A 443 -10.69 -5.87 -25.41
C ARG A 443 -11.92 -6.03 -26.29
N GLN A 444 -11.89 -7.00 -27.20
CA GLN A 444 -13.03 -7.31 -28.05
C GLN A 444 -14.23 -7.82 -27.23
N GLY A 445 -13.98 -8.65 -26.20
CA GLY A 445 -15.01 -9.11 -25.26
C GLY A 445 -15.70 -7.97 -24.51
N GLN A 446 -14.94 -7.02 -23.95
CA GLN A 446 -15.54 -5.87 -23.25
C GLN A 446 -16.34 -4.95 -24.17
N ASN A 447 -15.86 -4.73 -25.40
CA ASN A 447 -16.59 -3.94 -26.39
C ASN A 447 -17.89 -4.63 -26.84
N ALA A 448 -17.89 -5.96 -26.94
CA ALA A 448 -19.06 -6.75 -27.30
C ALA A 448 -20.13 -6.74 -26.18
N ASP A 449 -19.71 -6.88 -24.93
CA ASP A 449 -20.62 -6.83 -23.77
C ASP A 449 -21.15 -5.41 -23.51
N GLY A 450 -20.35 -4.38 -23.79
CA GLY A 450 -20.78 -2.99 -23.75
C GLY A 450 -21.78 -2.60 -24.85
N ALA A 451 -21.73 -3.29 -26.01
CA ALA A 451 -22.67 -3.09 -27.11
C ALA A 451 -24.01 -3.84 -26.93
N ARG A 452 -24.02 -4.95 -26.17
CA ARG A 452 -25.25 -5.72 -25.86
C ARG A 452 -26.11 -5.09 -24.76
N ASN A 453 -25.53 -4.21 -23.94
CA ASN A 453 -26.22 -3.53 -22.84
C ASN A 453 -26.68 -2.11 -23.20
N LYS A 454 -26.64 -1.72 -24.49
CA LYS A 454 -27.28 -0.53 -25.06
C LYS A 454 -28.39 -0.97 -26.00
#